data_AF-A0AAV1E797-F1
#
_entry.id   AF-A0AAV1E797-F1
#
_cell.length_a   1.000
_cell.length_b   1.000
_cell.length_c   1.000
_cell.angle_alpha   90.00
_cell.angle_beta   90.00
_cell.angle_gamma   90.00
#
_symmetry.space_group_name_H-M   'P 1'
#
loop_
_entity.id
_entity.type
_entity.pdbx_description
1 polymer ?
#
loop_
_entity_poly.entity_id
_entity_poly.type
_entity_poly.pdbx_seq_one_letter_code
_entity_poly.pdbx_strand_id
1 'polypeptide(L)'
;MPFAHSLLRRDPYFGHIGLVPCAIGATKISEWERGTINYNRLIDRARFAMKTSGSIRAILWYQGESDTEKKQDAIIYKDKLKKFFTDVRVDLVSPLLPIIQVSPVT
;
A
#
# COMPACT_ATOMS: atom_id res chain seq x y z
N MET A 1 16.95 -4.64 3.33
CA MET A 1 15.90 -3.92 2.57
C MET A 1 16.14 -4.09 1.05
N PRO A 2 15.78 -5.24 0.46
CA PRO A 2 16.18 -5.59 -0.91
C PRO A 2 15.61 -4.67 -2.00
N PHE A 3 14.37 -4.19 -1.84
CA PHE A 3 13.75 -3.26 -2.80
C PHE A 3 14.55 -1.95 -2.93
N ALA A 4 14.75 -1.23 -1.81
CA ALA A 4 15.46 0.04 -1.80
C ALA A 4 16.91 -0.11 -2.29
N HIS A 5 17.64 -1.13 -1.82
CA HIS A 5 19.01 -1.38 -2.30
C HIS A 5 19.07 -1.75 -3.78
N SER A 6 18.08 -2.46 -4.31
CA SER A 6 18.05 -2.81 -5.73
C SER A 6 17.76 -1.59 -6.62
N LEU A 7 16.93 -0.65 -6.15
CA LEU A 7 16.74 0.63 -6.81
C LEU A 7 18.03 1.46 -6.83
N LEU A 8 18.69 1.63 -5.68
CA LEU A 8 19.95 2.38 -5.58
C LEU A 8 21.10 1.75 -6.37
N ARG A 9 21.15 0.42 -6.48
CA ARG A 9 22.13 -0.25 -7.34
C ARG A 9 21.87 -0.01 -8.82
N ARG A 10 20.60 0.08 -9.22
CA ARG A 10 20.22 0.32 -10.62
C ARG A 10 20.37 1.79 -11.02
N ASP A 11 20.13 2.70 -10.07
CA ASP A 11 20.33 4.12 -10.22
C ASP A 11 20.95 4.72 -8.94
N PRO A 12 22.30 4.81 -8.87
CA PRO A 12 22.99 5.38 -7.71
C PRO A 12 22.69 6.86 -7.47
N TYR A 13 22.17 7.58 -8.47
CA TYR A 13 21.84 8.99 -8.40
C TYR A 13 20.37 9.26 -8.09
N PHE A 14 19.57 8.21 -7.86
CA PHE A 14 18.16 8.29 -7.47
C PHE A 14 17.93 9.13 -6.20
N GLY A 15 18.98 9.30 -5.39
CA GLY A 15 18.95 10.02 -4.12
C GLY A 15 18.48 9.14 -2.97
N HIS A 16 17.92 9.76 -1.92
CA HIS A 16 17.46 9.02 -0.74
C HIS A 16 16.11 8.36 -0.97
N ILE A 17 15.99 7.09 -0.58
CA ILE A 17 14.73 6.35 -0.60
C ILE A 17 14.13 6.33 0.80
N GLY A 18 13.04 7.08 1.00
CA GLY A 18 12.22 7.00 2.19
C GLY A 18 11.26 5.81 2.14
N LEU A 19 11.20 5.01 3.21
CA LEU A 19 10.25 3.92 3.35
C LEU A 19 9.25 4.24 4.47
N VAL A 20 7.97 4.10 4.18
CA VAL A 20 6.87 4.36 5.12
C VAL A 20 6.19 3.03 5.44
N PRO A 21 6.67 2.25 6.43
CA PRO A 21 6.08 0.97 6.75
C PRO A 21 4.72 1.17 7.40
N CYS A 22 3.68 0.52 6.86
CA CYS A 22 2.32 0.58 7.40
C CYS A 22 1.70 -0.81 7.61
N ALA A 23 2.39 -1.89 7.19
CA ALA A 23 1.84 -3.24 7.21
C ALA A 23 1.49 -3.71 8.63
N ILE A 24 0.38 -4.42 8.75
CA ILE A 24 -0.09 -5.08 9.97
C ILE A 24 -0.42 -6.52 9.59
N GLY A 25 0.22 -7.47 10.26
CA GLY A 25 0.05 -8.89 9.98
C GLY A 25 -1.36 -9.38 10.29
N ALA A 26 -1.80 -10.42 9.57
CA ALA A 26 -3.09 -11.09 9.77
C ALA A 26 -4.32 -10.16 9.71
N THR A 27 -4.31 -9.18 8.80
CA THR A 27 -5.44 -8.29 8.56
C THR A 27 -6.14 -8.63 7.24
N LYS A 28 -7.47 -8.51 7.23
CA LYS A 28 -8.31 -8.65 6.03
C LYS A 28 -8.44 -7.33 5.28
N ILE A 29 -8.78 -7.37 4.00
CA ILE A 29 -8.97 -6.14 3.20
C ILE A 29 -10.09 -5.24 3.75
N SER A 30 -11.09 -5.81 4.44
CA SER A 30 -12.13 -5.05 5.12
C SER A 30 -11.60 -4.12 6.22
N GLU A 31 -10.49 -4.49 6.85
CA GLU A 31 -9.84 -3.65 7.87
C GLU A 31 -9.04 -2.51 7.25
N TRP A 32 -8.90 -2.47 5.93
CA TRP A 32 -8.22 -1.43 5.16
C TRP A 32 -9.20 -0.54 4.38
N GLU A 33 -10.50 -0.67 4.60
CA GLU A 33 -11.49 0.20 3.99
C GLU A 33 -11.35 1.65 4.50
N ARG A 34 -11.70 2.62 3.64
CA ARG A 34 -11.61 4.05 3.98
C ARG A 34 -12.37 4.35 5.27
N GLY A 35 -11.70 5.00 6.22
CA GLY A 35 -12.25 5.34 7.54
C GLY A 35 -11.89 4.35 8.65
N THR A 36 -11.39 3.14 8.33
CA THR A 36 -10.88 2.21 9.35
C THR A 36 -9.60 2.74 9.99
N ILE A 37 -9.25 2.18 11.14
CA ILE A 37 -8.04 2.55 11.89
C ILE A 37 -6.78 2.33 11.04
N ASN A 38 -6.68 1.19 10.34
CA ASN A 38 -5.48 0.85 9.57
C ASN A 38 -5.34 1.75 8.34
N TYR A 39 -6.45 2.03 7.66
CA TYR A 39 -6.47 2.97 6.55
C TYR A 39 -6.07 4.38 6.97
N ASN A 40 -6.68 4.90 8.05
CA ASN A 40 -6.38 6.27 8.51
C ASN A 40 -4.91 6.39 8.92
N ARG A 41 -4.36 5.38 9.63
CA ARG A 41 -2.94 5.34 9.98
C ARG A 41 -2.04 5.32 8.75
N LEU A 42 -2.40 4.59 7.69
CA LEU A 42 -1.64 4.59 6.44
C LEU A 42 -1.62 5.98 5.82
N ILE A 43 -2.78 6.64 5.70
CA ILE A 43 -2.89 7.99 5.12
C ILE A 43 -2.14 9.02 5.96
N ASP A 44 -2.25 8.98 7.28
CA ASP A 44 -1.56 9.91 8.18
C ASP A 44 -0.04 9.77 8.08
N ARG A 45 0.47 8.53 8.06
CA ARG A 45 1.91 8.26 7.90
C ARG A 45 2.42 8.70 6.52
N ALA A 46 1.66 8.45 5.46
CA ALA A 46 2.00 8.90 4.12
C ALA A 46 2.05 10.43 4.04
N ARG A 47 1.02 11.12 4.54
CA ARG A 47 0.98 12.60 4.60
C ARG A 47 2.12 13.17 5.44
N PHE A 48 2.45 12.54 6.57
CA PHE A 48 3.59 12.96 7.38
C PHE A 48 4.91 12.84 6.61
N ALA A 49 5.15 11.72 5.93
CA ALA A 49 6.35 11.52 5.11
C ALA A 49 6.45 12.52 3.95
N MET A 50 5.32 12.91 3.37
CA MET A 50 5.28 13.92 2.30
C MET A 50 5.76 15.30 2.77
N LYS A 51 5.57 15.65 4.05
CA LYS A 51 6.05 16.93 4.59
C LYS A 51 7.58 17.04 4.62
N THR A 52 8.29 15.92 4.72
CA THR A 52 9.75 15.91 4.85
C THR A 52 10.46 15.54 3.55
N SER A 53 9.80 14.77 2.67
CA SER A 53 10.45 14.06 1.57
C SER A 53 9.81 14.29 0.20
N GLY A 54 8.79 15.16 0.10
CA GLY A 54 8.09 15.47 -1.15
C GLY A 54 6.89 14.54 -1.41
N SER A 55 6.85 13.85 -2.55
CA SER A 55 5.69 13.05 -2.98
C SER A 55 5.89 11.55 -2.78
N ILE A 56 4.82 10.81 -2.44
CA ILE A 56 4.84 9.33 -2.48
C ILE A 56 5.00 8.88 -3.95
N ARG A 57 6.06 8.10 -4.22
CA ARG A 57 6.40 7.63 -5.57
C ARG A 57 5.70 6.34 -5.98
N ALA A 58 5.40 5.46 -5.02
CA ALA A 58 4.70 4.21 -5.25
C ALA A 58 4.17 3.65 -3.93
N ILE A 59 3.21 2.72 -4.03
CA ILE A 59 2.79 1.85 -2.93
C ILE A 59 3.21 0.43 -3.27
N LEU A 60 3.87 -0.22 -2.30
CA LEU A 60 4.09 -1.67 -2.31
C LEU A 60 2.99 -2.30 -1.47
N TRP A 61 2.15 -3.12 -2.09
CA TRP A 61 1.02 -3.77 -1.43
C TRP A 61 1.18 -5.29 -1.46
N TYR A 62 1.27 -5.89 -0.28
CA TYR A 62 1.25 -7.34 -0.15
C TYR A 62 0.36 -7.71 1.02
N GLN A 63 -0.82 -8.23 0.68
CA GLN A 63 -1.86 -8.67 1.58
C GLN A 63 -2.81 -9.58 0.78
N GLY A 64 -3.54 -10.45 1.46
CA GLY A 64 -4.63 -11.22 0.89
C GLY A 64 -4.81 -12.58 1.58
N GLU A 65 -3.80 -13.01 2.34
CA GLU A 65 -3.78 -14.31 3.02
C GLU A 65 -4.97 -14.48 3.98
N SER A 66 -5.29 -13.46 4.77
CA SER A 66 -6.43 -13.54 5.70
C SER A 66 -7.80 -13.54 5.02
N ASP A 67 -7.89 -13.06 3.78
CA ASP A 67 -9.14 -13.05 3.02
C ASP A 67 -9.44 -14.41 2.37
N THR A 68 -8.51 -15.37 2.39
CA THR A 68 -8.73 -16.73 1.87
C THR A 68 -9.41 -17.66 2.88
N GLU A 69 -9.52 -17.26 4.14
CA GLU A 69 -10.13 -18.07 5.21
C GLU A 69 -11.61 -18.38 4.96
N LYS A 70 -12.33 -17.44 4.33
CA LYS A 70 -13.75 -17.57 4.01
C LYS A 70 -13.95 -17.35 2.53
N LYS A 71 -14.64 -18.28 1.87
CA LYS A 71 -14.97 -18.18 0.44
C LYS A 71 -15.65 -16.85 0.07
N GLN A 72 -16.50 -16.34 0.96
CA GLN A 72 -17.19 -15.07 0.73
C GLN A 72 -16.22 -13.87 0.69
N ASP A 73 -15.21 -13.86 1.58
CA ASP A 73 -14.20 -12.80 1.64
C ASP A 73 -13.33 -12.85 0.37
N ALA A 74 -12.92 -14.04 -0.05
CA ALA A 74 -12.15 -14.25 -1.28
C ALA A 74 -12.90 -13.78 -2.55
N ILE A 75 -14.21 -14.05 -2.65
CA ILE A 75 -15.04 -13.65 -3.81
C ILE A 75 -15.07 -12.13 -3.96
N ILE A 76 -15.21 -11.39 -2.86
CA ILE A 76 -15.35 -9.92 -2.88
C ILE A 76 -14.01 -9.17 -2.79
N TYR A 77 -12.91 -9.90 -2.56
CA TYR A 77 -11.58 -9.33 -2.33
C TYR A 77 -11.15 -8.35 -3.43
N LYS A 78 -11.30 -8.76 -4.70
CA LYS A 78 -10.87 -7.96 -5.86
C LYS A 78 -11.53 -6.58 -5.89
N ASP A 79 -12.82 -6.52 -5.58
CA ASP A 79 -13.58 -5.26 -5.64
C ASP A 79 -13.24 -4.37 -4.45
N LYS A 80 -13.10 -4.95 -3.25
CA LYS A 80 -12.60 -4.23 -2.07
C LYS A 80 -11.19 -3.68 -2.29
N LEU A 81 -10.31 -4.46 -2.90
CA LEU A 81 -8.94 -4.05 -3.19
C LEU A 81 -8.89 -2.89 -4.20
N LYS A 82 -9.67 -2.97 -5.28
CA LYS A 82 -9.80 -1.86 -6.23
C LYS A 82 -10.32 -0.59 -5.57
N LYS A 83 -11.32 -0.73 -4.70
CA LYS A 83 -11.87 0.38 -3.92
C LYS A 83 -10.79 0.99 -3.01
N PHE A 84 -10.05 0.17 -2.26
CA PHE A 84 -8.93 0.61 -1.45
C PHE A 84 -7.90 1.41 -2.26
N PHE A 85 -7.45 0.89 -3.40
CA PHE A 85 -6.50 1.61 -4.27
C PHE A 85 -7.05 2.94 -4.79
N THR A 86 -8.34 3.00 -5.09
CA THR A 86 -9.01 4.23 -5.52
C THR A 86 -9.07 5.23 -4.39
N ASP A 87 -9.48 4.80 -3.20
CA ASP A 87 -9.59 5.64 -2.01
C ASP A 87 -8.22 6.22 -1.63
N VAL A 88 -7.15 5.40 -1.65
CA VAL A 88 -5.78 5.86 -1.37
C VAL A 88 -5.30 6.91 -2.38
N ARG A 89 -5.56 6.70 -3.68
CA ARG A 89 -5.20 7.69 -4.72
C ARG A 89 -5.91 9.02 -4.52
N VAL A 90 -7.18 8.98 -4.14
CA VAL A 90 -7.98 10.17 -3.84
C VAL A 90 -7.42 10.89 -2.61
N ASP A 91 -7.21 10.18 -1.50
CA ASP A 91 -6.79 10.79 -0.23
C ASP A 91 -5.34 11.29 -0.21
N LEU A 92 -4.49 10.76 -1.10
CA LEU A 92 -3.14 11.24 -1.36
C LEU A 92 -3.06 12.21 -2.54
N VAL A 93 -4.18 12.54 -3.20
CA VAL A 93 -4.26 13.45 -4.35
C VAL A 93 -3.27 13.04 -5.46
N SER A 94 -3.18 11.74 -5.72
CA SER A 94 -2.24 11.15 -6.68
C SER A 94 -2.97 10.13 -7.57
N PRO A 95 -3.69 10.58 -8.60
CA PRO A 95 -4.54 9.72 -9.43
C PRO A 95 -3.75 8.66 -10.22
N LEU A 96 -2.48 8.95 -10.54
CA LEU A 96 -1.58 8.05 -11.26
C LEU A 96 -0.61 7.31 -10.34
N LEU A 97 -0.84 7.29 -9.02
CA LEU A 97 0.05 6.64 -8.08
C LEU A 97 0.29 5.18 -8.48
N PRO A 98 1.56 4.79 -8.77
CA PRO A 98 1.91 3.42 -9.04
C PRO A 98 1.64 2.56 -7.80
N ILE A 99 0.93 1.46 -8.00
CA ILE A 99 0.67 0.46 -6.96
C ILE A 99 1.19 -0.87 -7.48
N ILE A 100 2.19 -1.39 -6.78
CA ILE A 100 2.81 -2.69 -7.08
C ILE A 100 2.23 -3.66 -6.08
N GLN A 101 1.27 -4.46 -6.53
CA GLN A 101 0.66 -5.50 -5.72
C GLN A 101 1.37 -6.85 -5.92
N VAL A 102 1.44 -7.64 -4.86
CA VAL A 102 1.84 -9.05 -4.93
C VAL A 102 0.59 -9.90 -4.97
N SER A 103 0.47 -10.77 -5.98
CA SER A 103 -0.58 -11.80 -5.98
C SER A 103 -0.15 -12.91 -5.05
N PRO A 104 -0.95 -13.29 -4.04
CA PRO A 104 -0.78 -14.57 -3.38
C PRO A 104 -0.89 -15.66 -4.44
N VAL A 105 0.04 -16.61 -4.45
CA VAL A 105 -0.10 -17.83 -5.24
C VAL A 105 -1.03 -18.73 -4.45
N THR A 106 -2.30 -18.75 -4.85
CA THR A 106 -3.31 -19.69 -4.33
C THR A 106 -4.06 -20.28 -5.51
#